data_AF-A0A7V8YCF4-F1
#
_entry.id   AF-A0A7V8YCF4-F1
#
_cell.length_a   1.000
_cell.length_b   1.000
_cell.length_c   1.000
_cell.angle_alpha   90.00
_cell.angle_beta   90.00
_cell.angle_gamma   90.00
#
_symmetry.space_group_name_H-M   'P 1'
#
loop_
_entity.id
_entity.type
_entity.pdbx_description
1 polymer ?
#
loop_
_entity_poly.entity_id
_entity_poly.type
_entity_poly.pdbx_seq_one_letter_code
_entity_poly.pdbx_strand_id
1 'polypeptide(L)' 'VDRDGATRWERRYSANRPHGSWKYFVGDRLAFEMTYRDGLLHGPAIEYDETGNPIAVHEYRDGEWVGTEPAASETADD' A
#
# COMPACT_ATOMS: atom_id res chain seq x y z
N VAL A 1 -29.54 -2.66 7.11
CA VAL A 1 -28.39 -3.59 7.02
C VAL A 1 -27.38 -2.93 6.12
N ASP A 2 -26.66 -2.00 6.71
CA ASP A 2 -25.89 -0.99 6.02
C ASP A 2 -24.61 -1.67 5.52
N ARG A 3 -24.67 -2.14 4.26
CA ARG A 3 -23.52 -2.69 3.51
C ARG A 3 -22.69 -1.54 2.93
N ASP A 4 -22.36 -0.55 3.74
CA ASP A 4 -21.43 0.48 3.27
C ASP A 4 -20.03 -0.08 3.43
N GLY A 5 -19.40 -0.36 2.28
CA GLY A 5 -17.98 -0.67 2.19
C GLY A 5 -17.16 0.47 2.78
N ALA A 6 -17.04 0.48 4.11
CA ALA A 6 -16.41 1.54 4.86
C ALA A 6 -14.93 1.56 4.52
N THR A 7 -14.52 2.55 3.75
CA THR A 7 -13.10 2.74 3.43
C THR A 7 -12.42 3.41 4.61
N ARG A 8 -11.39 2.77 5.17
CA ARG A 8 -10.65 3.26 6.34
C ARG A 8 -9.20 3.47 5.97
N TRP A 9 -8.60 4.54 6.46
CA TRP A 9 -7.19 4.83 6.26
C TRP A 9 -6.50 4.90 7.61
N GLU A 10 -5.50 4.04 7.83
CA GLU A 10 -4.58 4.17 8.95
C GLU A 10 -3.42 5.06 8.51
N ARG A 11 -3.52 6.35 8.81
CA ARG A 11 -2.50 7.35 8.51
C ARG A 11 -1.76 7.69 9.78
N ARG A 12 -0.45 7.45 9.78
CA ARG A 12 0.41 7.86 10.89
C ARG A 12 1.08 9.19 10.54
N TYR A 13 0.93 10.15 11.44
CA TYR A 13 1.53 11.47 11.33
C TYR A 13 2.58 11.62 12.42
N SER A 14 3.78 12.07 12.05
CA SER A 14 4.84 12.43 12.99
C SER A 14 5.26 13.88 12.71
N ALA A 15 5.33 14.71 13.75
CA ALA A 15 5.71 16.11 13.64
C ALA A 15 4.95 16.89 12.54
N ASN A 16 3.63 16.70 12.47
CA ASN A 16 2.74 17.34 11.48
C ASN A 16 3.01 16.95 10.01
N ARG A 17 3.70 15.83 9.76
CA ARG A 17 3.96 15.29 8.41
C ARG A 17 3.60 13.80 8.31
N PRO A 18 3.23 13.31 7.11
CA PRO A 18 3.06 11.88 6.85
C PRO A 18 4.35 11.12 7.21
N HIS A 19 4.26 10.15 8.12
CA HIS A 19 5.44 9.39 8.52
C HIS A 19 5.09 7.98 8.96
N GLY A 20 5.85 7.02 8.45
CA GLY A 20 5.68 5.59 8.72
C GLY A 20 4.76 4.92 7.70
N SER A 21 4.30 3.73 8.05
CA SER A 21 3.44 2.93 7.18
C SER A 21 2.00 3.41 7.26
N TRP A 22 1.42 3.68 6.10
CA TRP A 22 0.03 3.99 5.90
C TRP A 22 -0.66 2.78 5.29
N LYS A 23 -1.84 2.46 5.81
CA LYS A 23 -2.61 1.31 5.34
C LYS A 23 -4.00 1.77 4.94
N TYR A 24 -4.48 1.25 3.83
CA TYR A 24 -5.80 1.51 3.31
C TYR A 24 -6.62 0.25 3.36
N PHE A 25 -7.75 0.31 4.04
CA PHE A 25 -8.68 -0.79 4.21
C PHE A 25 -9.98 -0.49 3.49
N VAL A 26 -10.50 -1.50 2.79
CA VAL A 26 -11.82 -1.46 2.16
C VAL A 26 -12.71 -2.42 2.95
N GLY A 27 -13.63 -1.85 3.74
CA GLY A 27 -14.40 -2.60 4.72
C GLY A 27 -13.50 -3.06 5.87
N ASP A 28 -13.24 -4.37 5.92
CA ASP A 28 -12.42 -5.01 6.96
C ASP A 28 -11.10 -5.59 6.39
N ARG A 29 -10.82 -5.33 5.10
CA ARG A 29 -9.69 -5.93 4.38
C ARG A 29 -8.66 -4.89 3.99
N LEU A 30 -7.38 -5.23 4.15
CA LEU A 30 -6.28 -4.39 3.67
C LEU A 30 -6.28 -4.43 2.14
N ALA A 31 -6.38 -3.26 1.53
CA ALA A 31 -6.34 -3.09 0.08
C ALA A 31 -4.99 -2.50 -0.38
N PHE A 32 -4.39 -1.60 0.40
CA PHE A 32 -3.07 -1.05 0.08
C PHE A 32 -2.23 -0.80 1.33
N GLU A 33 -0.93 -1.03 1.22
CA GLU A 33 0.05 -0.64 2.22
C GLU A 33 1.16 0.19 1.57
N MET A 34 1.47 1.34 2.17
CA MET A 34 2.37 2.35 1.62
C MET A 34 3.27 2.88 2.73
N THR A 35 4.54 3.19 2.44
CA THR A 35 5.44 3.76 3.45
C THR A 35 5.80 5.19 3.13
N TYR A 36 5.57 6.10 4.07
CA TYR A 36 5.93 7.51 3.94
C TYR A 36 7.15 7.84 4.81
N ARG A 37 8.12 8.53 4.20
CA ARG A 37 9.32 9.06 4.86
C ARG A 37 9.40 10.55 4.59
N ASP A 38 9.55 11.35 5.65
CA ASP A 38 9.63 12.82 5.58
C ASP A 38 8.46 13.53 4.87
N GLY A 39 7.31 12.86 4.75
CA GLY A 39 6.13 13.34 4.03
C GLY A 39 6.03 12.88 2.57
N LEU A 40 7.02 12.14 2.07
CA LEU A 40 7.08 11.61 0.71
C LEU A 40 6.90 10.10 0.72
N LEU A 41 6.28 9.55 -0.33
CA LEU A 41 6.12 8.11 -0.48
C LEU A 41 7.49 7.49 -0.79
N HIS A 42 7.94 6.57 0.05
CA HIS A 42 9.26 5.97 -0.07
C HIS A 42 9.25 4.52 0.44
N GLY A 43 9.69 3.60 -0.42
CA GLY A 43 9.74 2.17 -0.19
C GLY A 43 8.69 1.42 -1.03
N PRO A 44 8.54 0.11 -0.76
CA PRO A 44 7.57 -0.71 -1.45
C PRO A 44 6.15 -0.37 -0.97
N ALA A 45 5.23 -0.26 -1.91
CA ALA A 45 3.80 -0.14 -1.70
C ALA A 45 3.12 -1.40 -2.22
N ILE A 46 2.44 -2.13 -1.36
CA ILE A 46 1.86 -3.43 -1.69
C ILE A 46 0.37 -3.22 -1.95
N GLU A 47 -0.08 -3.66 -3.12
CA GLU A 47 -1.48 -3.73 -3.51
C GLU A 47 -2.02 -5.12 -3.18
N TYR A 48 -3.16 -5.16 -2.51
CA TYR A 48 -3.85 -6.37 -2.11
C TYR A 48 -5.20 -6.47 -2.82
N ASP A 49 -5.51 -7.68 -3.27
CA ASP A 49 -6.80 -8.01 -3.89
C ASP A 49 -7.96 -7.98 -2.87
N GLU A 50 -9.20 -8.10 -3.34
CA GLU A 50 -10.38 -8.26 -2.49
C GLU A 50 -10.22 -9.40 -1.47
N THR A 51 -9.40 -10.41 -1.74
CA THR A 51 -9.10 -11.51 -0.82
C THR A 51 -8.07 -11.18 0.27
N GLY A 52 -7.37 -10.04 0.17
CA GLY A 52 -6.26 -9.67 1.06
C GLY A 52 -4.92 -10.30 0.66
N ASN A 53 -4.81 -10.82 -0.57
CA ASN A 53 -3.55 -11.35 -1.10
C ASN A 53 -2.81 -10.27 -1.88
N PRO A 54 -1.48 -10.13 -1.69
CA PRO A 54 -0.71 -9.16 -2.45
C PRO A 54 -0.67 -9.59 -3.92
N ILE A 55 -1.06 -8.67 -4.81
CA ILE A 55 -1.09 -8.89 -6.26
C ILE A 55 0.01 -8.11 -6.99
N ALA A 56 0.40 -6.96 -6.45
CA ALA A 56 1.46 -6.12 -7.00
C ALA A 56 2.22 -5.39 -5.89
N VAL A 57 3.48 -5.10 -6.16
CA VAL A 57 4.35 -4.28 -5.32
C VAL A 57 4.89 -3.13 -6.16
N HIS A 58 4.51 -1.92 -5.81
CA HIS A 58 4.94 -0.70 -6.44
C HIS A 58 6.11 -0.11 -5.66
N GLU A 59 7.26 0.05 -6.29
CA GLU A 59 8.39 0.71 -5.66
C GLU A 59 8.31 2.22 -5.87
N TYR A 60 8.42 2.96 -4.76
CA TYR A 60 8.47 4.42 -4.76
C TYR A 60 9.73 4.92 -4.08
N ARG A 61 10.32 5.98 -4.63
CA ARG A 61 11.53 6.60 -4.11
C ARG A 61 11.37 8.11 -4.14
N ASP A 62 11.44 8.72 -2.95
CA ASP A 62 11.33 10.17 -2.76
C ASP A 62 10.04 10.79 -3.36
N GLY A 63 8.95 10.02 -3.40
CA GLY A 63 7.68 10.40 -4.00
C GLY A 63 7.54 10.10 -5.49
N GLU A 64 8.61 9.62 -6.15
CA GLU A 64 8.58 9.16 -7.54
C GLU A 64 8.32 7.66 -7.61
N TRP A 65 7.52 7.26 -8.60
CA TRP A 65 7.30 5.85 -8.92
C TRP A 65 8.51 5.32 -9.68
N VAL A 66 9.17 4.30 -9.11
CA VAL A 66 10.34 3.65 -9.69
C VAL A 66 9.92 2.52 -10.63
N GLY A 67 9.00 1.69 -10.17
CA GLY A 67 8.59 0.49 -10.89
C GLY A 67 7.46 -0.24 -10.19
N THR A 68 6.91 -1.24 -10.87
CA THR A 68 5.96 -2.17 -10.26
C THR A 68 6.39 -3.58 -10.59
N GLU A 69 6.32 -4.45 -9.60
CA GLU A 69 6.65 -5.85 -9.69
C GLU A 69 5.42 -6.65 -9.28
N PRO A 70 5.05 -7.72 -10.02
CA PRO A 70 3.98 -8.58 -9.59
C PRO A 70 4.39 -9.29 -8.30
N ALA A 71 3.53 -9.22 -7.28
CA ALA A 71 3.77 -9.89 -6.00
C ALA A 71 3.80 -11.42 -6.19
N ALA A 72 3.00 -11.91 -7.13
CA ALA A 72 3.04 -13.27 -7.65
C ALA A 72 4.08 -13.37 -8.78
N SER A 73 5.31 -12.89 -8.57
CA SER A 73 6.44 -13.27 -9.43
C SER A 73 6.65 -14.78 -9.31
N GLU A 74 5.84 -15.52 -10.06
CA GLU A 74 6.15 -16.86 -10.49
C GLU A 74 7.54 -16.81 -11.12
N THR A 75 8.40 -17.66 -10.60
CA THR A 75 9.74 -17.91 -11.11
C THR A 75 9.58 -18.50 -12.51
N ALA A 76 9.34 -17.65 -13.51
CA ALA A 76 9.48 -18.00 -14.91
C ALA A 76 10.97 -17.84 -15.24
N ASP A 77 11.74 -18.78 -14.72
CA ASP A 77 13.05 -19.16 -15.23
C ASP A 77 12.83 -19.65 -16.67
N ASP A 78 13.32 -18.90 -17.66
CA ASP A 78 13.60 -19.39 -19.02
C ASP A 78 14.97 -18.85 -19.45
#